data_AF-A0A925ITR9-F1
#
_entry.id   AF-A0A925ITR9-F1
#
_cell.length_a   1.000
_cell.length_b   1.000
_cell.length_c   1.000
_cell.angle_alpha   90.00
_cell.angle_beta   90.00
_cell.angle_gamma   90.00
#
_symmetry.space_group_name_H-M   'P 1'
#
loop_
_entity.id
_entity.type
_entity.pdbx_description
1 polymer ?
#
loop_
_entity_poly.entity_id
_entity_poly.type
_entity_poly.pdbx_seq_one_letter_code
_entity_poly.pdbx_strand_id
1 'polypeptide(L)'
;MKPKTPFANKQSCVRLLFIFIFFTGIALQSFSQSPAPDILPGKGLAEFDFFYAGEAKDRNMYIVRKGRIVWSYIDTVGKGEISDAVLLSNGNILFAHQFGVTLITPGKKVLWDYPAPAGTEIHTAQPIGKEHVFFIQNGDPAKLFVVNIKTGKTVKEFTLPVKNPKGVHGQFRHARLTNKGTIMVAHMDMGIISEYDINGKQLLSFSAPGAWGVETLKNGNILVSGNNKLYVREYNSKGDSLWNLSLKDLPGYKITNPQIAIRRANGNTIINNWFNQWEGKIDPAKKLPVQAIEVTPGGEIVWALRSWTAPFNLGPSTIIQVLGEPGGISEKVFFGDIH
;
A
#
# COMPACT_ATOMS: atom_id res chain seq x y z
N MET A 1 -99.09 -33.35 -24.71
CA MET A 1 -98.74 -34.71 -24.26
C MET A 1 -97.32 -34.67 -23.71
N LYS A 2 -97.09 -35.08 -22.45
CA LYS A 2 -95.75 -35.48 -21.95
C LYS A 2 -95.37 -36.83 -22.60
N PRO A 3 -94.08 -37.13 -22.86
CA PRO A 3 -93.17 -37.61 -21.78
C PRO A 3 -91.67 -37.20 -21.95
N LYS A 4 -90.95 -37.04 -20.81
CA LYS A 4 -89.76 -37.82 -20.33
C LYS A 4 -88.54 -37.75 -21.26
N THR A 5 -87.32 -37.38 -20.85
CA THR A 5 -86.47 -37.88 -19.74
C THR A 5 -85.29 -36.90 -19.52
N PRO A 6 -84.61 -36.88 -18.35
CA PRO A 6 -83.44 -36.04 -18.10
C PRO A 6 -82.13 -36.76 -18.45
N PHE A 7 -81.16 -36.07 -19.04
CA PHE A 7 -79.77 -36.51 -19.11
C PHE A 7 -78.89 -35.62 -18.23
N ALA A 8 -78.18 -36.28 -17.32
CA ALA A 8 -77.26 -35.70 -16.36
C ALA A 8 -76.04 -35.10 -17.06
N ASN A 9 -75.73 -33.84 -16.74
CA ASN A 9 -74.49 -33.19 -17.16
C ASN A 9 -73.47 -33.34 -16.03
N LYS A 10 -72.46 -34.20 -16.23
CA LYS A 10 -71.31 -34.34 -15.31
C LYS A 10 -70.43 -33.10 -15.46
N GLN A 11 -70.48 -32.19 -14.50
CA GLN A 11 -69.44 -31.19 -14.32
C GLN A 11 -68.16 -31.90 -13.83
N SER A 12 -67.14 -31.94 -14.67
CA SER A 12 -65.77 -32.29 -14.26
C SER A 12 -65.25 -31.17 -13.35
N CYS A 13 -65.19 -31.47 -12.05
CA CYS A 13 -64.53 -30.65 -11.06
C CYS A 13 -63.02 -30.89 -11.18
N VAL A 14 -62.30 -29.99 -11.86
CA VAL A 14 -60.82 -29.98 -11.86
C VAL A 14 -60.38 -29.54 -10.46
N ARG A 15 -59.99 -30.50 -9.62
CA ARG A 15 -59.27 -30.21 -8.38
C ARG A 15 -57.89 -29.68 -8.74
N LEU A 16 -57.70 -28.36 -8.61
CA LEU A 16 -56.38 -27.75 -8.65
C LEU A 16 -55.64 -28.17 -7.37
N LEU A 17 -54.73 -29.13 -7.50
CA LEU A 17 -53.85 -29.56 -6.42
C LEU A 17 -52.77 -28.48 -6.26
N PHE A 18 -52.90 -27.59 -5.27
CA PHE A 18 -51.82 -26.69 -4.88
C PHE A 18 -50.72 -27.52 -4.22
N ILE A 19 -49.69 -27.86 -4.99
CA ILE A 19 -48.44 -28.38 -4.45
C ILE A 19 -47.72 -27.19 -3.82
N PHE A 20 -47.80 -27.07 -2.49
CA PHE A 20 -46.89 -26.21 -1.73
C PHE A 20 -45.50 -26.85 -1.78
N ILE A 21 -44.68 -26.38 -2.71
CA ILE A 21 -43.24 -26.66 -2.70
C ILE A 21 -42.67 -25.83 -1.54
N PHE A 22 -42.43 -26.49 -0.41
CA PHE A 22 -41.56 -25.95 0.63
C PHE A 22 -40.15 -25.81 0.04
N PHE A 23 -39.83 -24.61 -0.47
CA PHE A 23 -38.44 -24.20 -0.59
C PHE A 23 -37.89 -24.08 0.82
N THR A 24 -37.28 -25.17 1.31
CA THR A 24 -36.32 -25.08 2.39
C THR A 24 -35.16 -24.25 1.84
N GLY A 25 -35.20 -22.95 2.14
CA GLY A 25 -34.08 -22.06 1.86
C GLY A 25 -32.86 -22.63 2.57
N ILE A 26 -31.97 -23.26 1.81
CA ILE A 26 -30.60 -23.48 2.27
C ILE A 26 -30.04 -22.09 2.39
N ALA A 27 -30.01 -21.57 3.63
CA ALA A 27 -29.17 -20.43 3.94
C ALA A 27 -27.76 -20.83 3.54
N LEU A 28 -27.26 -20.27 2.43
CA LEU A 28 -25.84 -20.25 2.14
C LEU A 28 -25.20 -19.55 3.33
N GLN A 29 -24.73 -20.31 4.31
CA GLN A 29 -23.79 -19.81 5.29
C GLN A 29 -22.63 -19.27 4.46
N SER A 30 -22.47 -17.96 4.46
CA SER A 30 -21.25 -17.34 3.99
C SER A 30 -20.15 -17.85 4.91
N PHE A 31 -19.47 -18.91 4.50
CA PHE A 31 -18.21 -19.27 5.12
C PHE A 31 -17.32 -18.05 4.94
N SER A 32 -17.07 -17.32 6.03
CA SER A 32 -16.12 -16.24 6.05
C SER A 32 -14.80 -16.82 5.59
N GLN A 33 -14.42 -16.51 4.35
CA GLN A 33 -13.20 -17.04 3.76
C GLN A 33 -12.04 -16.60 4.65
N SER A 34 -11.27 -17.58 5.13
CA SER A 34 -10.07 -17.35 5.91
C SER A 34 -9.22 -16.26 5.22
N PRO A 35 -8.69 -15.27 5.95
CA PRO A 35 -7.94 -14.19 5.31
C PRO A 35 -6.63 -14.65 4.66
N ALA A 36 -6.13 -15.84 5.00
CA ALA A 36 -5.02 -16.52 4.34
C ALA A 36 -5.04 -18.05 4.66
N PRO A 37 -4.27 -18.88 3.95
CA PRO A 37 -4.07 -20.28 4.30
C PRO A 37 -3.33 -20.45 5.65
N ASP A 38 -3.41 -21.65 6.25
CA ASP A 38 -2.72 -21.93 7.50
C ASP A 38 -1.21 -22.12 7.26
N ILE A 39 -0.85 -22.82 6.19
CA ILE A 39 0.54 -22.95 5.71
C ILE A 39 0.74 -21.93 4.59
N LEU A 40 1.66 -21.00 4.79
CA LEU A 40 2.01 -19.96 3.82
C LEU A 40 3.18 -20.43 2.93
N PRO A 41 3.24 -20.00 1.66
CA PRO A 41 4.36 -20.28 0.78
C PRO A 41 5.62 -19.50 1.20
N GLY A 42 6.77 -19.97 0.73
CA GLY A 42 8.08 -19.42 1.07
C GLY A 42 8.50 -19.71 2.52
N LYS A 43 9.54 -19.02 2.98
CA LYS A 43 10.21 -19.23 4.27
C LYS A 43 9.91 -18.12 5.28
N GLY A 44 8.79 -17.41 5.09
CA GLY A 44 8.36 -16.31 5.97
C GLY A 44 9.46 -15.27 6.17
N LEU A 45 9.81 -14.97 7.43
CA LEU A 45 10.88 -14.03 7.78
C LEU A 45 12.27 -14.43 7.25
N ALA A 46 12.49 -15.69 6.90
CA ALA A 46 13.77 -16.23 6.47
C ALA A 46 13.93 -16.29 4.93
N GLU A 47 12.95 -15.79 4.17
CA GLU A 47 13.00 -15.82 2.70
C GLU A 47 14.11 -14.93 2.14
N PHE A 48 14.19 -13.69 2.63
CA PHE A 48 15.21 -12.71 2.29
C PHE A 48 15.38 -11.71 3.44
N ASP A 49 16.46 -10.95 3.40
CA ASP A 49 16.70 -9.85 4.35
C ASP A 49 15.88 -8.62 3.92
N PHE A 50 15.23 -7.94 4.86
CA PHE A 50 14.41 -6.76 4.55
C PHE A 50 14.36 -5.76 5.72
N PHE A 51 14.16 -4.48 5.37
CA PHE A 51 13.71 -3.44 6.29
C PHE A 51 12.18 -3.30 6.20
N TYR A 52 11.54 -3.01 7.33
CA TYR A 52 10.08 -3.06 7.47
C TYR A 52 9.58 -1.89 8.32
N ALA A 53 8.48 -1.26 7.88
CA ALA A 53 7.69 -0.34 8.70
C ALA A 53 6.20 -0.39 8.29
N GLY A 54 5.35 0.17 9.15
CA GLY A 54 3.92 0.24 8.91
C GLY A 54 3.22 1.39 9.61
N GLU A 55 2.18 1.90 8.98
CA GLU A 55 1.21 2.80 9.59
C GLU A 55 0.54 2.07 10.76
N ALA A 56 0.75 2.55 11.97
CA ALA A 56 0.26 1.91 13.18
C ALA A 56 0.17 2.94 14.30
N LYS A 57 -0.45 2.54 15.41
CA LYS A 57 -0.52 3.37 16.62
C LYS A 57 0.86 3.60 17.24
N ASP A 58 1.75 2.62 17.10
CA ASP A 58 3.15 2.71 17.49
C ASP A 58 4.02 2.85 16.24
N ARG A 59 5.03 3.70 16.31
CA ARG A 59 5.94 3.99 15.18
C ARG A 59 7.09 2.99 15.16
N ASN A 60 6.78 1.75 14.81
CA ASN A 60 7.75 0.66 14.84
C ASN A 60 8.44 0.44 13.50
N MET A 61 9.74 0.19 13.54
CA MET A 61 10.54 -0.19 12.37
C MET A 61 11.46 -1.36 12.72
N TYR A 62 11.72 -2.24 11.75
CA TYR A 62 12.51 -3.45 11.96
C TYR A 62 13.48 -3.69 10.80
N ILE A 63 14.64 -4.23 11.12
CA ILE A 63 15.52 -4.88 10.13
C ILE A 63 15.50 -6.38 10.43
N VAL A 64 15.06 -7.15 9.46
CA VAL A 64 15.03 -8.61 9.51
C VAL A 64 16.18 -9.14 8.66
N ARG A 65 17.01 -10.01 9.26
CA ARG A 65 18.05 -10.75 8.55
C ARG A 65 18.03 -12.21 8.93
N LYS A 66 18.14 -13.09 7.93
CA LYS A 66 18.18 -14.55 8.12
C LYS A 66 17.08 -15.06 9.06
N GLY A 67 15.85 -14.55 8.90
CA GLY A 67 14.71 -14.97 9.71
C GLY A 67 14.58 -14.33 11.09
N ARG A 68 15.41 -13.34 11.44
CA ARG A 68 15.44 -12.74 12.79
C ARG A 68 15.43 -11.23 12.72
N ILE A 69 14.74 -10.59 13.66
CA ILE A 69 14.87 -9.15 13.90
C ILE A 69 16.27 -8.90 14.47
N VAL A 70 17.12 -8.20 13.72
CA VAL A 70 18.49 -7.83 14.12
C VAL A 70 18.61 -6.38 14.59
N TRP A 71 17.58 -5.58 14.31
CA TRP A 71 17.46 -4.21 14.78
C TRP A 71 15.97 -3.83 14.87
N SER A 72 15.63 -3.03 15.87
CA SER A 72 14.28 -2.47 16.02
C SER A 72 14.35 -1.02 16.51
N TYR A 73 13.42 -0.23 16.02
CA TYR A 73 13.02 1.05 16.61
C TYR A 73 11.58 0.88 17.08
N ILE A 74 11.38 1.03 18.39
CA ILE A 74 10.08 0.87 19.05
C ILE A 74 9.75 2.22 19.66
N ASP A 75 8.66 2.81 19.21
CA ASP A 75 8.26 4.15 19.61
C ASP A 75 6.76 4.21 19.83
N THR A 76 6.38 4.01 21.08
CA THR A 76 5.00 3.98 21.57
C THR A 76 4.54 5.32 22.15
N VAL A 77 5.41 6.33 22.13
CA VAL A 77 5.15 7.68 22.70
C VAL A 77 5.09 8.75 21.62
N GLY A 78 5.76 8.49 20.50
CA GLY A 78 5.67 9.28 19.29
C GLY A 78 4.26 9.37 18.74
N LYS A 79 4.02 10.43 17.97
CA LYS A 79 2.72 10.68 17.34
C LYS A 79 2.79 10.42 15.85
N GLY A 80 1.66 10.03 15.28
CA GLY A 80 1.49 9.87 13.84
C GLY A 80 1.95 8.51 13.33
N GLU A 81 1.66 8.26 12.05
CA GLU A 81 1.88 6.98 11.38
C GLU A 81 3.11 7.00 10.47
N ILE A 82 3.92 5.94 10.47
CA ILE A 82 5.03 5.80 9.50
C ILE A 82 4.46 5.31 8.17
N SER A 83 4.27 6.24 7.23
CA SER A 83 3.77 5.93 5.88
C SER A 83 4.88 5.63 4.88
N ASP A 84 6.12 6.02 5.18
CA ASP A 84 7.26 5.82 4.29
C ASP A 84 8.58 5.87 5.07
N ALA A 85 9.52 5.00 4.70
CA ALA A 85 10.82 4.91 5.35
C ALA A 85 11.87 4.29 4.43
N VAL A 86 13.10 4.81 4.51
CA VAL A 86 14.23 4.35 3.72
C VAL A 86 15.39 4.01 4.64
N LEU A 87 15.82 2.75 4.61
CA LEU A 87 17.10 2.34 5.17
C LEU A 87 18.21 2.66 4.16
N LEU A 88 19.11 3.55 4.54
CA LEU A 88 20.25 3.99 3.74
C LEU A 88 21.41 3.00 3.83
N SER A 89 22.31 3.06 2.85
CA SER A 89 23.49 2.21 2.68
C SER A 89 24.49 2.35 3.82
N ASN A 90 24.52 3.52 4.48
CA ASN A 90 25.29 3.76 5.69
C ASN A 90 24.60 3.29 6.99
N GLY A 91 23.41 2.70 6.88
CA GLY A 91 22.60 2.20 8.00
C GLY A 91 21.70 3.24 8.67
N ASN A 92 21.77 4.52 8.28
CA ASN A 92 20.83 5.52 8.77
C ASN A 92 19.44 5.26 8.20
N ILE A 93 18.40 5.76 8.87
CA ILE A 93 17.01 5.58 8.47
C ILE A 93 16.34 6.95 8.38
N LEU A 94 15.81 7.27 7.20
CA LEU A 94 14.93 8.41 6.96
C LEU A 94 13.49 7.92 6.97
N PHE A 95 12.59 8.56 7.70
CA PHE A 95 11.18 8.14 7.74
C PHE A 95 10.23 9.33 7.89
N ALA A 96 9.12 9.27 7.16
CA ALA A 96 8.00 10.20 7.27
C ALA A 96 6.96 9.62 8.24
N HIS A 97 6.57 10.38 9.25
CA HIS A 97 5.75 9.90 10.38
C HIS A 97 4.46 10.70 10.61
N GLN A 98 3.83 11.16 9.52
CA GLN A 98 2.64 12.02 9.49
C GLN A 98 2.91 13.44 10.03
N PHE A 99 3.50 13.60 11.21
CA PHE A 99 3.76 14.90 11.82
C PHE A 99 5.18 15.41 11.58
N GLY A 100 5.90 14.81 10.64
CA GLY A 100 7.24 15.26 10.27
C GLY A 100 8.03 14.23 9.48
N VAL A 101 9.31 14.53 9.32
CA VAL A 101 10.32 13.66 8.74
C VAL A 101 11.52 13.63 9.66
N THR A 102 12.04 12.44 9.96
CA THR A 102 13.20 12.29 10.85
C THR A 102 14.25 11.40 10.19
N LEU A 103 15.52 11.79 10.34
CA LEU A 103 16.69 11.00 9.99
C LEU A 103 17.40 10.55 11.27
N ILE A 104 17.57 9.24 11.44
CA ILE A 104 18.26 8.66 12.60
C ILE A 104 19.45 7.78 12.20
N THR A 105 20.40 7.64 13.13
CA THR A 105 21.46 6.63 13.06
C THR A 105 20.95 5.23 13.42
N PRO A 106 21.71 4.15 13.14
CA PRO A 106 21.44 2.82 13.71
C PRO A 106 21.35 2.83 15.25
N GLY A 107 22.09 3.74 15.90
CA GLY A 107 22.04 3.96 17.35
C GLY A 107 20.84 4.78 17.82
N LYS A 108 19.84 5.05 16.94
CA LYS A 108 18.60 5.79 17.23
C LYS A 108 18.81 7.26 17.61
N LYS A 109 20.02 7.79 17.39
CA LYS A 109 20.28 9.23 17.53
C LYS A 109 19.69 9.97 16.35
N VAL A 110 18.92 11.02 16.61
CA VAL A 110 18.40 11.95 15.61
C VAL A 110 19.56 12.76 15.03
N LEU A 111 19.68 12.73 13.70
CA LEU A 111 20.65 13.52 12.93
C LEU A 111 20.01 14.78 12.35
N TRP A 112 18.74 14.68 11.96
CA TRP A 112 17.95 15.75 11.38
C TRP A 112 16.48 15.46 11.60
N ASP A 113 15.69 16.51 11.83
CA ASP A 113 14.25 16.43 12.05
C ASP A 113 13.56 17.64 11.43
N TYR A 114 12.40 17.41 10.82
CA TYR A 114 11.54 18.45 10.28
C TYR A 114 10.11 18.23 10.78
N PRO A 115 9.61 19.07 11.70
CA PRO A 115 8.23 18.97 12.16
C PRO A 115 7.27 19.50 11.07
N ALA A 116 6.22 18.74 10.79
CA ALA A 116 5.14 19.23 9.93
C ALA A 116 4.44 20.42 10.62
N PRO A 117 4.20 21.54 9.91
CA PRO A 117 3.38 22.64 10.43
C PRO A 117 2.00 22.17 10.94
N ALA A 118 1.43 22.92 11.88
CA ALA A 118 0.10 22.61 12.40
C ALA A 118 -0.96 22.53 11.27
N GLY A 119 -1.79 21.50 11.30
CA GLY A 119 -2.81 21.26 10.27
C GLY A 119 -2.28 20.70 8.96
N THR A 120 -1.02 20.28 8.91
CA THR A 120 -0.38 19.63 7.75
C THR A 120 0.11 18.24 8.10
N GLU A 121 0.35 17.41 7.09
CA GLU A 121 0.88 16.05 7.28
C GLU A 121 1.98 15.75 6.26
N ILE A 122 2.95 14.91 6.62
CA ILE A 122 4.01 14.44 5.72
C ILE A 122 4.05 12.92 5.76
N HIS A 123 3.79 12.29 4.61
CA HIS A 123 3.68 10.83 4.48
C HIS A 123 4.74 10.19 3.58
N THR A 124 5.52 10.99 2.85
CA THR A 124 6.59 10.46 1.98
C THR A 124 7.83 11.33 2.07
N ALA A 125 8.98 10.67 2.08
CA ALA A 125 10.27 11.32 2.03
C ALA A 125 11.31 10.39 1.39
N GLN A 126 12.23 10.95 0.62
CA GLN A 126 13.36 10.20 0.06
C GLN A 126 14.62 11.07 0.13
N PRO A 127 15.79 10.49 0.46
CA PRO A 127 17.06 11.20 0.28
C PRO A 127 17.27 11.56 -1.19
N ILE A 128 17.94 12.70 -1.41
CA ILE A 128 18.57 13.05 -2.68
C ILE A 128 20.08 13.09 -2.39
N GLY A 129 20.77 12.08 -2.90
CA GLY A 129 22.14 11.72 -2.51
C GLY A 129 22.39 11.79 -1.01
N LYS A 130 23.40 12.55 -0.60
CA LYS A 130 23.91 12.56 0.78
C LYS A 130 23.48 13.77 1.61
N GLU A 131 23.01 14.83 0.97
CA GLU A 131 22.87 16.14 1.62
C GLU A 131 21.46 16.70 1.57
N HIS A 132 20.57 16.08 0.80
CA HIS A 132 19.24 16.59 0.58
C HIS A 132 18.19 15.52 0.86
N VAL A 133 16.98 15.99 1.13
CA VAL A 133 15.80 15.17 1.25
C VAL A 133 14.67 15.89 0.51
N PHE A 134 13.89 15.17 -0.29
CA PHE A 134 12.58 15.67 -0.67
C PHE A 134 11.52 15.07 0.25
N PHE A 135 10.44 15.82 0.45
CA PHE A 135 9.19 15.31 1.03
C PHE A 135 8.00 16.10 0.48
N ILE A 136 6.81 15.54 0.64
CA ILE A 136 5.56 16.21 0.30
C ILE A 136 4.81 16.51 1.59
N GLN A 137 4.47 17.78 1.78
CA GLN A 137 3.59 18.26 2.83
C GLN A 137 2.17 18.35 2.29
N ASN A 138 1.29 17.48 2.79
CA ASN A 138 -0.15 17.61 2.64
C ASN A 138 -0.63 18.83 3.42
N GLY A 139 -1.53 19.63 2.83
CA GLY A 139 -2.03 20.85 3.46
C GLY A 139 -2.86 21.71 2.51
N ASP A 140 -3.07 22.95 2.93
CA ASP A 140 -3.72 24.00 2.15
C ASP A 140 -2.82 25.25 2.13
N PRO A 141 -1.92 25.40 1.14
CA PRO A 141 -1.71 24.50 0.00
C PRO A 141 -0.82 23.28 0.33
N ALA A 142 -0.94 22.22 -0.47
CA ALA A 142 0.01 21.12 -0.47
C ALA A 142 1.27 21.49 -1.26
N LYS A 143 2.44 21.06 -0.77
CA LYS A 143 3.73 21.47 -1.34
C LYS A 143 4.73 20.32 -1.35
N LEU A 144 5.55 20.27 -2.39
CA LEU A 144 6.82 19.54 -2.36
C LEU A 144 7.90 20.45 -1.81
N PHE A 145 8.78 19.88 -0.99
CA PHE A 145 9.98 20.54 -0.48
C PHE A 145 11.23 19.72 -0.83
N VAL A 146 12.34 20.42 -1.03
CA VAL A 146 13.69 19.85 -0.97
C VAL A 146 14.48 20.65 0.07
N VAL A 147 14.99 19.95 1.08
CA VAL A 147 15.73 20.55 2.20
C VAL A 147 17.13 20.00 2.23
N ASN A 148 18.12 20.89 2.41
CA ASN A 148 19.49 20.49 2.69
C ASN A 148 19.60 20.09 4.18
N ILE A 149 19.91 18.84 4.45
CA ILE A 149 19.90 18.27 5.81
C ILE A 149 21.02 18.83 6.70
N LYS A 150 22.11 19.33 6.10
CA LYS A 150 23.25 19.90 6.84
C LYS A 150 22.97 21.31 7.34
N THR A 151 22.29 22.11 6.52
CA THR A 151 22.01 23.52 6.80
C THR A 151 20.60 23.77 7.32
N GLY A 152 19.69 22.81 7.13
CA GLY A 152 18.26 22.97 7.40
C GLY A 152 17.52 23.87 6.39
N LYS A 153 18.20 24.35 5.34
CA LYS A 153 17.62 25.29 4.38
C LYS A 153 16.76 24.56 3.34
N THR A 154 15.55 25.05 3.12
CA THR A 154 14.75 24.72 1.93
C THR A 154 15.44 25.29 0.69
N VAL A 155 15.87 24.40 -0.20
CA VAL A 155 16.54 24.76 -1.47
C VAL A 155 15.57 24.74 -2.65
N LYS A 156 14.44 24.04 -2.52
CA LYS A 156 13.36 24.06 -3.50
C LYS A 156 12.01 23.85 -2.82
N GLU A 157 10.99 24.54 -3.30
CA GLU A 157 9.61 24.23 -3.02
C GLU A 157 8.71 24.57 -4.21
N PHE A 158 7.60 23.85 -4.37
CA PHE A 158 6.52 24.24 -5.27
C PHE A 158 5.20 23.60 -4.83
N THR A 159 4.08 24.23 -5.18
CA THR A 159 2.73 23.75 -4.89
C THR A 159 2.38 22.55 -5.75
N LEU A 160 1.78 21.53 -5.15
CA LEU A 160 1.19 20.40 -5.87
C LEU A 160 -0.34 20.54 -5.93
N PRO A 161 -0.98 20.20 -7.06
CA PRO A 161 -2.44 20.24 -7.15
C PRO A 161 -3.07 19.14 -6.30
N VAL A 162 -4.20 19.46 -5.66
CA VAL A 162 -5.03 18.55 -4.88
C VAL A 162 -6.49 18.77 -5.23
N LYS A 163 -7.32 17.73 -5.07
CA LYS A 163 -8.77 17.83 -5.29
C LYS A 163 -9.46 18.57 -4.16
N ASN A 164 -9.06 18.30 -2.91
CA ASN A 164 -9.64 18.94 -1.72
C ASN A 164 -8.53 19.45 -0.78
N PRO A 165 -8.19 20.75 -0.82
CA PRO A 165 -7.18 21.34 0.06
C PRO A 165 -7.48 21.16 1.55
N LYS A 166 -8.76 21.13 1.95
CA LYS A 166 -9.16 20.91 3.35
C LYS A 166 -9.10 19.44 3.77
N GLY A 167 -9.05 18.51 2.83
CA GLY A 167 -8.94 17.07 3.06
C GLY A 167 -7.50 16.58 3.20
N VAL A 168 -6.73 17.22 4.09
CA VAL A 168 -5.26 17.05 4.25
C VAL A 168 -4.82 15.59 4.22
N HIS A 169 -5.46 14.75 5.02
CA HIS A 169 -5.08 13.36 5.17
C HIS A 169 -5.19 12.53 3.89
N GLY A 170 -6.10 12.90 2.97
CA GLY A 170 -6.36 12.12 1.75
C GLY A 170 -5.52 12.52 0.54
N GLN A 171 -4.62 13.50 0.64
CA GLN A 171 -3.95 14.09 -0.51
C GLN A 171 -2.86 13.17 -1.10
N PHE A 172 -1.80 12.92 -0.33
CA PHE A 172 -0.65 12.12 -0.77
C PHE A 172 -0.21 11.08 0.26
N ARG A 173 0.36 9.98 -0.24
CA ARG A 173 1.01 8.93 0.57
C ARG A 173 2.40 8.56 0.09
N HIS A 174 2.64 8.53 -1.22
CA HIS A 174 3.92 8.07 -1.75
C HIS A 174 4.35 8.84 -3.00
N ALA A 175 5.63 9.17 -3.06
CA ALA A 175 6.29 9.70 -4.24
C ALA A 175 7.71 9.14 -4.34
N ARG A 176 8.25 9.08 -5.55
CA ARG A 176 9.62 8.58 -5.81
C ARG A 176 10.30 9.38 -6.90
N LEU A 177 11.58 9.68 -6.70
CA LEU A 177 12.43 10.21 -7.74
C LEU A 177 12.66 9.17 -8.83
N THR A 178 12.67 9.63 -10.08
CA THR A 178 13.01 8.81 -11.23
C THR A 178 14.52 8.91 -11.52
N ASN A 179 15.01 8.03 -12.39
CA ASN A 179 16.39 8.12 -12.90
C ASN A 179 16.63 9.31 -13.85
N LYS A 180 15.58 10.07 -14.21
CA LYS A 180 15.66 11.25 -15.09
C LYS A 180 15.78 12.56 -14.33
N GLY A 181 15.81 12.52 -12.99
CA GLY A 181 15.83 13.74 -12.18
C GLY A 181 14.46 14.42 -12.09
N THR A 182 13.39 13.65 -12.20
CA THR A 182 11.99 14.08 -12.04
C THR A 182 11.37 13.33 -10.86
N ILE A 183 10.16 13.70 -10.46
CA ILE A 183 9.44 13.03 -9.38
C ILE A 183 8.10 12.47 -9.84
N MET A 184 7.86 11.19 -9.53
CA MET A 184 6.58 10.53 -9.73
C MET A 184 5.77 10.60 -8.44
N VAL A 185 4.54 11.08 -8.52
CA VAL A 185 3.66 11.37 -7.37
C VAL A 185 2.34 10.62 -7.51
N ALA A 186 1.95 9.87 -6.47
CA ALA A 186 0.61 9.30 -6.35
C ALA A 186 -0.33 10.30 -5.69
N HIS A 187 -1.23 10.91 -6.48
CA HIS A 187 -2.29 11.78 -5.97
C HIS A 187 -3.49 10.92 -5.56
N MET A 188 -3.62 10.67 -4.26
CA MET A 188 -4.61 9.74 -3.73
C MET A 188 -6.04 10.28 -3.84
N ASP A 189 -6.24 11.57 -3.55
CA ASP A 189 -7.56 12.22 -3.62
C ASP A 189 -8.08 12.43 -5.06
N MET A 190 -7.16 12.61 -6.01
CA MET A 190 -7.45 12.75 -7.44
C MET A 190 -7.53 11.40 -8.15
N GLY A 191 -6.90 10.35 -7.62
CA GLY A 191 -6.83 9.03 -8.25
C GLY A 191 -6.03 9.06 -9.55
N ILE A 192 -4.88 9.73 -9.53
CA ILE A 192 -3.97 9.86 -10.67
C ILE A 192 -2.53 9.62 -10.24
N ILE A 193 -1.70 9.28 -11.23
CA ILE A 193 -0.25 9.38 -11.14
C ILE A 193 0.18 10.57 -12.00
N SER A 194 1.08 11.40 -11.46
CA SER A 194 1.66 12.55 -12.16
C SER A 194 3.18 12.55 -12.02
N GLU A 195 3.88 12.96 -13.08
CA GLU A 195 5.32 13.23 -13.04
C GLU A 195 5.57 14.73 -13.10
N TYR A 196 6.46 15.24 -12.25
CA TYR A 196 6.85 16.65 -12.23
C TYR A 196 8.34 16.82 -12.42
N ASP A 197 8.74 17.86 -13.15
CA ASP A 197 10.13 18.31 -13.16
C ASP A 197 10.49 19.12 -11.90
N ILE A 198 11.76 19.52 -11.80
CA ILE A 198 12.28 20.32 -10.69
C ILE A 198 11.52 21.63 -10.49
N ASN A 199 10.93 22.20 -11.53
CA ASN A 199 10.19 23.46 -11.48
C ASN A 199 8.70 23.29 -11.19
N GLY A 200 8.24 22.06 -10.94
CA GLY A 200 6.84 21.75 -10.70
C GLY A 200 6.00 21.71 -11.98
N LYS A 201 6.64 21.68 -13.17
CA LYS A 201 5.90 21.47 -14.41
C LYS A 201 5.49 20.00 -14.49
N GLN A 202 4.19 19.76 -14.66
CA GLN A 202 3.66 18.42 -14.90
C GLN A 202 4.09 17.93 -16.29
N LEU A 203 4.81 16.81 -16.34
CA LEU A 203 5.34 16.20 -17.57
C LEU A 203 4.39 15.16 -18.14
N LEU A 204 3.73 14.39 -17.27
CA LEU A 204 2.66 13.46 -17.62
C LEU A 204 1.65 13.35 -16.48
N SER A 205 0.47 12.85 -16.80
CA SER A 205 -0.52 12.41 -15.83
C SER A 205 -1.47 11.41 -16.46
N PHE A 206 -1.83 10.38 -15.70
CA PHE A 206 -2.84 9.40 -16.12
C PHE A 206 -3.69 8.91 -14.95
N SER A 207 -4.88 8.38 -15.28
CA SER A 207 -5.81 7.86 -14.27
C SER A 207 -5.29 6.58 -13.62
N ALA A 208 -5.23 6.59 -12.30
CA ALA A 208 -4.92 5.44 -11.46
C ALA A 208 -5.81 5.50 -10.20
N PRO A 209 -7.09 5.09 -10.30
CA PRO A 209 -8.02 5.21 -9.19
C PRO A 209 -7.49 4.52 -7.93
N GLY A 210 -7.56 5.19 -6.79
CA GLY A 210 -7.05 4.66 -5.51
C GLY A 210 -5.52 4.58 -5.41
N ALA A 211 -4.78 5.27 -6.29
CA ALA A 211 -3.32 5.35 -6.22
C ALA A 211 -2.84 5.67 -4.80
N TRP A 212 -1.97 4.82 -4.29
CA TRP A 212 -1.38 4.96 -2.96
C TRP A 212 0.14 4.90 -3.05
N GLY A 213 0.67 3.84 -3.67
CA GLY A 213 2.09 3.61 -3.88
C GLY A 213 2.47 3.75 -5.35
N VAL A 214 3.71 4.19 -5.59
CA VAL A 214 4.27 4.32 -6.93
C VAL A 214 5.75 3.99 -6.95
N GLU A 215 6.20 3.20 -7.92
CA GLU A 215 7.59 2.87 -8.17
C GLU A 215 7.91 3.03 -9.66
N THR A 216 9.04 3.66 -9.98
CA THR A 216 9.59 3.67 -11.33
C THR A 216 10.48 2.47 -11.52
N LEU A 217 10.15 1.62 -12.48
CA LEU A 217 10.87 0.39 -12.78
C LEU A 217 12.10 0.68 -13.66
N LYS A 218 13.07 -0.25 -13.67
CA LYS A 218 14.32 -0.13 -14.45
C LYS A 218 14.09 0.03 -15.96
N ASN A 219 12.98 -0.51 -16.49
CA ASN A 219 12.58 -0.39 -17.89
C ASN A 219 11.85 0.94 -18.20
N GLY A 220 11.68 1.82 -17.21
CA GLY A 220 10.97 3.09 -17.34
C GLY A 220 9.45 3.00 -17.17
N ASN A 221 8.90 1.80 -16.92
CA ASN A 221 7.49 1.63 -16.59
C ASN A 221 7.21 2.04 -15.15
N ILE A 222 5.92 2.17 -14.82
CA ILE A 222 5.44 2.71 -13.55
C ILE A 222 4.57 1.65 -12.87
N LEU A 223 5.03 1.13 -11.74
CA LEU A 223 4.26 0.21 -10.91
C LEU A 223 3.44 1.01 -9.90
N VAL A 224 2.14 0.72 -9.81
CA VAL A 224 1.19 1.44 -8.96
C VAL A 224 0.38 0.45 -8.14
N SER A 225 0.22 0.75 -6.85
CA SER A 225 -0.75 0.07 -5.99
C SER A 225 -2.00 0.93 -5.81
N GLY A 226 -3.15 0.34 -6.12
CA GLY A 226 -4.46 0.97 -6.01
C GLY A 226 -5.17 0.50 -4.75
N ASN A 227 -4.88 1.13 -3.62
CA ASN A 227 -5.37 0.81 -2.26
C ASN A 227 -6.83 0.33 -2.22
N ASN A 228 -7.80 1.26 -2.14
CA ASN A 228 -9.22 0.91 -1.99
C ASN A 228 -9.84 0.34 -3.28
N LYS A 229 -9.05 0.24 -4.36
CA LYS A 229 -9.45 -0.38 -5.63
C LYS A 229 -8.93 -1.80 -5.79
N LEU A 230 -8.09 -2.27 -4.87
CA LEU A 230 -7.59 -3.63 -4.78
C LEU A 230 -6.91 -4.10 -6.07
N TYR A 231 -5.89 -3.36 -6.53
CA TYR A 231 -5.04 -3.78 -7.63
C TYR A 231 -3.57 -3.42 -7.42
N VAL A 232 -2.69 -4.11 -8.13
CA VAL A 232 -1.35 -3.62 -8.48
C VAL A 232 -1.22 -3.68 -9.99
N ARG A 233 -0.68 -2.62 -10.61
CA ARG A 233 -0.65 -2.47 -12.06
C ARG A 233 0.63 -1.81 -12.53
N GLU A 234 1.17 -2.30 -13.63
CA GLU A 234 2.30 -1.71 -14.33
C GLU A 234 1.77 -0.91 -15.54
N TYR A 235 2.16 0.34 -15.62
CA TYR A 235 1.79 1.27 -16.68
C TYR A 235 2.99 1.67 -17.51
N ASN A 236 2.79 1.94 -18.79
CA ASN A 236 3.76 2.70 -19.58
C ASN A 236 3.63 4.21 -19.32
N SER A 237 4.51 5.02 -19.91
CA SER A 237 4.48 6.49 -19.76
C SER A 237 3.27 7.18 -20.40
N LYS A 238 2.47 6.46 -21.21
CA LYS A 238 1.21 6.96 -21.80
C LYS A 238 0.01 6.69 -20.89
N GLY A 239 0.19 5.90 -19.82
CA GLY A 239 -0.89 5.48 -18.94
C GLY A 239 -1.60 4.19 -19.39
N ASP A 240 -1.05 3.46 -20.37
CA ASP A 240 -1.60 2.16 -20.75
C ASP A 240 -1.19 1.09 -19.74
N SER A 241 -2.14 0.26 -19.33
CA SER A 241 -1.90 -0.89 -18.45
C SER A 241 -1.18 -2.00 -19.22
N LEU A 242 0.07 -2.28 -18.87
CA LEU A 242 0.87 -3.36 -19.46
C LEU A 242 0.75 -4.68 -18.68
N TRP A 243 0.57 -4.60 -17.37
CA TRP A 243 0.34 -5.74 -16.49
C TRP A 243 -0.62 -5.33 -15.38
N ASN A 244 -1.53 -6.21 -14.99
CA ASN A 244 -2.54 -5.93 -13.97
C ASN A 244 -2.81 -7.16 -13.12
N LEU A 245 -2.68 -7.02 -11.80
CA LEU A 245 -3.15 -7.98 -10.83
C LEU A 245 -4.34 -7.42 -10.06
N SER A 246 -5.49 -8.10 -10.18
CA SER A 246 -6.62 -7.89 -9.27
C SER A 246 -6.32 -8.55 -7.93
N LEU A 247 -6.51 -7.83 -6.84
CA LEU A 247 -6.32 -8.33 -5.48
C LEU A 247 -7.63 -8.76 -4.81
N LYS A 248 -8.77 -8.59 -5.51
CA LYS A 248 -10.11 -8.91 -4.99
C LYS A 248 -10.34 -10.41 -4.82
N ASP A 249 -9.83 -11.20 -5.76
CA ASP A 249 -10.20 -12.60 -5.93
C ASP A 249 -8.96 -13.51 -5.89
N LEU A 250 -7.96 -13.16 -5.08
CA LEU A 250 -6.75 -13.97 -4.94
C LEU A 250 -7.09 -15.32 -4.29
N PRO A 251 -6.75 -16.47 -4.90
CA PRO A 251 -7.08 -17.78 -4.38
C PRO A 251 -6.53 -17.99 -2.96
N GLY A 252 -7.44 -18.03 -1.98
CA GLY A 252 -7.09 -18.29 -0.57
C GLY A 252 -6.54 -17.09 0.22
N TYR A 253 -6.41 -15.91 -0.38
CA TYR A 253 -5.87 -14.71 0.29
C TYR A 253 -6.84 -13.54 0.21
N LYS A 254 -7.07 -12.90 1.35
CA LYS A 254 -7.85 -11.68 1.45
C LYS A 254 -6.92 -10.48 1.62
N ILE A 255 -6.75 -9.72 0.55
CA ILE A 255 -6.04 -8.45 0.57
C ILE A 255 -7.08 -7.33 0.65
N THR A 256 -6.94 -6.45 1.64
CA THR A 256 -7.95 -5.43 1.95
C THR A 256 -7.46 -4.01 1.77
N ASN A 257 -6.16 -3.80 1.92
CA ASN A 257 -5.58 -2.46 1.85
C ASN A 257 -4.14 -2.56 1.34
N PRO A 258 -3.96 -2.78 0.02
CA PRO A 258 -2.63 -2.83 -0.56
C PRO A 258 -1.98 -1.45 -0.49
N GLN A 259 -0.80 -1.38 0.12
CA GLN A 259 0.01 -0.16 0.22
C GLN A 259 1.19 -0.26 -0.74
N ILE A 260 2.46 -0.15 -0.32
CA ILE A 260 3.57 -0.20 -1.27
C ILE A 260 3.63 -1.54 -2.01
N ALA A 261 3.92 -1.48 -3.31
CA ALA A 261 4.30 -2.64 -4.11
C ALA A 261 5.68 -2.39 -4.70
N ILE A 262 6.55 -3.40 -4.68
CA ILE A 262 7.94 -3.32 -5.15
C ILE A 262 8.26 -4.47 -6.09
N ARG A 263 8.85 -4.17 -7.25
CA ARG A 263 9.37 -5.17 -8.19
C ARG A 263 10.77 -5.64 -7.76
N ARG A 264 10.90 -6.92 -7.46
CA ARG A 264 12.18 -7.58 -7.15
C ARG A 264 13.04 -7.79 -8.40
N ALA A 265 14.33 -8.06 -8.19
CA ALA A 265 15.28 -8.31 -9.28
C ALA A 265 14.94 -9.56 -10.11
N ASN A 266 14.25 -10.54 -9.52
CA ASN A 266 13.78 -11.76 -10.18
C ASN A 266 12.49 -11.54 -11.02
N GLY A 267 11.91 -10.34 -11.03
CA GLY A 267 10.68 -10.01 -11.75
C GLY A 267 9.40 -10.20 -10.93
N ASN A 268 9.46 -10.78 -9.74
CA ASN A 268 8.32 -10.90 -8.85
C ASN A 268 7.98 -9.56 -8.20
N THR A 269 6.74 -9.43 -7.71
CA THR A 269 6.27 -8.20 -7.05
C THR A 269 5.89 -8.49 -5.61
N ILE A 270 6.52 -7.81 -4.66
CA ILE A 270 6.07 -7.78 -3.25
C ILE A 270 4.96 -6.75 -3.13
N ILE A 271 3.91 -7.09 -2.39
CA ILE A 271 2.74 -6.23 -2.17
C ILE A 271 2.45 -6.21 -0.67
N ASN A 272 2.58 -5.05 -0.05
CA ASN A 272 2.19 -4.82 1.35
C ASN A 272 0.67 -4.84 1.47
N ASN A 273 0.13 -5.52 2.48
CA ASN A 273 -1.29 -5.53 2.84
C ASN A 273 -1.44 -4.97 4.26
N TRP A 274 -1.83 -3.71 4.32
CA TRP A 274 -1.95 -2.99 5.56
C TRP A 274 -3.23 -3.38 6.32
N PHE A 275 -3.14 -3.34 7.65
CA PHE A 275 -4.26 -3.61 8.54
C PHE A 275 -4.54 -2.38 9.40
N ASN A 276 -5.75 -1.85 9.30
CA ASN A 276 -6.17 -0.67 10.06
C ASN A 276 -6.39 -1.01 11.54
N GLN A 277 -5.42 -0.68 12.40
CA GLN A 277 -5.53 -0.89 13.85
C GLN A 277 -6.45 0.10 14.57
N TRP A 278 -6.91 1.16 13.89
CA TRP A 278 -7.89 2.10 14.45
C TRP A 278 -9.31 1.56 14.35
N GLU A 279 -9.62 0.79 13.30
CA GLU A 279 -10.94 0.20 13.06
C GLU A 279 -11.01 -1.30 13.37
N GLY A 280 -9.86 -1.98 13.41
CA GLY A 280 -9.75 -3.41 13.65
C GLY A 280 -8.86 -3.75 14.84
N LYS A 281 -9.07 -4.95 15.39
CA LYS A 281 -8.17 -5.55 16.38
C LYS A 281 -7.66 -6.88 15.84
N ILE A 282 -6.35 -7.10 15.98
CA ILE A 282 -5.74 -8.41 15.74
C ILE A 282 -6.17 -9.31 16.90
N ASP A 283 -6.84 -10.41 16.56
CA ASP A 283 -7.28 -11.43 17.51
C ASP A 283 -6.52 -12.72 17.21
N PRO A 284 -5.52 -13.09 18.02
CA PRO A 284 -4.70 -14.28 17.79
C PRO A 284 -5.49 -15.59 17.78
N ALA A 285 -6.72 -15.62 18.33
CA ALA A 285 -7.59 -16.78 18.29
C ALA A 285 -8.27 -16.97 16.92
N LYS A 286 -8.19 -15.98 16.02
CA LYS A 286 -8.73 -16.02 14.67
C LYS A 286 -7.63 -16.24 13.64
N LYS A 287 -8.01 -16.68 12.45
CA LYS A 287 -7.12 -16.68 11.29
C LYS A 287 -6.71 -15.23 11.00
N LEU A 288 -5.40 -14.98 11.03
CA LEU A 288 -4.82 -13.64 10.90
C LEU A 288 -4.50 -13.32 9.44
N PRO A 289 -4.66 -12.04 9.01
CA PRO A 289 -4.32 -11.63 7.65
C PRO A 289 -2.80 -11.70 7.42
N VAL A 290 -2.41 -11.82 6.16
CA VAL A 290 -1.01 -11.62 5.77
C VAL A 290 -0.69 -10.13 5.74
N GLN A 291 0.52 -9.79 6.15
CA GLN A 291 1.10 -8.45 6.06
C GLN A 291 1.65 -8.15 4.66
N ALA A 292 2.10 -9.16 3.94
CA ALA A 292 2.59 -9.00 2.59
C ALA A 292 2.50 -10.33 1.81
N ILE A 293 2.47 -10.22 0.49
CA ILE A 293 2.61 -11.34 -0.44
C ILE A 293 3.67 -11.00 -1.49
N GLU A 294 4.31 -12.01 -2.05
CA GLU A 294 5.10 -11.91 -3.27
C GLU A 294 4.42 -12.71 -4.37
N VAL A 295 4.26 -12.09 -5.54
CA VAL A 295 3.64 -12.70 -6.70
C VAL A 295 4.59 -12.80 -7.88
N THR A 296 4.51 -13.87 -8.65
CA THR A 296 5.18 -13.97 -9.95
C THR A 296 4.56 -13.02 -10.98
N PRO A 297 5.19 -12.79 -12.14
CA PRO A 297 4.54 -12.07 -13.26
C PRO A 297 3.20 -12.70 -13.69
N GLY A 298 3.02 -14.01 -13.47
CA GLY A 298 1.76 -14.71 -13.72
C GLY A 298 0.70 -14.52 -12.63
N GLY A 299 1.02 -13.83 -11.53
CA GLY A 299 0.10 -13.61 -10.40
C GLY A 299 0.06 -14.74 -9.38
N GLU A 300 0.94 -15.73 -9.48
CA GLU A 300 1.03 -16.82 -8.48
C GLU A 300 1.71 -16.31 -7.20
N ILE A 301 1.12 -16.59 -6.04
CA ILE A 301 1.68 -16.21 -4.74
C ILE A 301 2.74 -17.23 -4.33
N VAL A 302 4.01 -16.78 -4.31
CA VAL A 302 5.19 -17.62 -4.03
C VAL A 302 5.80 -17.38 -2.66
N TRP A 303 5.42 -16.29 -2.00
CA TRP A 303 5.77 -16.01 -0.61
C TRP A 303 4.66 -15.20 0.07
N ALA A 304 4.47 -15.41 1.37
CA ALA A 304 3.59 -14.57 2.17
C ALA A 304 4.15 -14.38 3.59
N LEU A 305 3.93 -13.18 4.13
CA LEU A 305 4.37 -12.80 5.47
C LEU A 305 3.18 -12.75 6.42
N ARG A 306 3.27 -13.49 7.52
CA ARG A 306 2.34 -13.40 8.66
C ARG A 306 3.09 -13.40 9.99
N SER A 307 3.24 -12.24 10.62
CA SER A 307 4.07 -12.03 11.81
C SER A 307 3.36 -11.13 12.84
N TRP A 308 2.29 -11.65 13.44
CA TRP A 308 1.43 -10.92 14.38
C TRP A 308 1.56 -11.36 15.84
N THR A 309 2.32 -12.42 16.11
CA THR A 309 2.41 -13.09 17.41
C THR A 309 3.86 -13.29 17.82
N ALA A 310 4.10 -13.57 19.11
CA ALA A 310 5.43 -13.94 19.59
C ALA A 310 6.00 -15.14 18.78
N PRO A 311 7.34 -15.20 18.58
CA PRO A 311 8.35 -14.27 19.11
C PRO A 311 8.48 -12.96 18.30
N PHE A 312 7.81 -12.81 17.15
CA PHE A 312 7.97 -11.66 16.27
C PHE A 312 6.61 -11.05 15.87
N ASN A 313 6.29 -9.89 16.43
CA ASN A 313 5.14 -9.09 16.03
C ASN A 313 5.62 -7.85 15.26
N LEU A 314 5.59 -7.91 13.94
CA LEU A 314 6.00 -6.79 13.10
C LEU A 314 4.93 -5.70 13.01
N GLY A 315 3.69 -5.99 13.41
CA GLY A 315 2.56 -5.08 13.26
C GLY A 315 2.04 -4.99 11.81
N PRO A 316 1.30 -3.92 11.47
CA PRO A 316 0.83 -3.63 10.12
C PRO A 316 1.98 -3.35 9.16
N SER A 317 1.72 -3.55 7.87
CA SER A 317 2.74 -3.44 6.83
C SER A 317 2.41 -2.35 5.82
N THR A 318 3.32 -1.39 5.70
CA THR A 318 3.23 -0.31 4.71
C THR A 318 4.36 -0.39 3.71
N ILE A 319 5.58 -0.64 4.20
CA ILE A 319 6.80 -0.69 3.40
C ILE A 319 7.65 -1.91 3.76
N ILE A 320 8.13 -2.59 2.73
CA ILE A 320 9.21 -3.59 2.80
C ILE A 320 10.30 -3.15 1.84
N GLN A 321 11.49 -2.82 2.35
CA GLN A 321 12.66 -2.59 1.50
C GLN A 321 13.52 -3.86 1.53
N VAL A 322 13.57 -4.58 0.41
CA VAL A 322 14.43 -5.77 0.26
C VAL A 322 15.90 -5.36 0.33
N LEU A 323 16.71 -6.12 1.06
CA LEU A 323 18.13 -5.86 1.29
C LEU A 323 19.00 -6.86 0.53
N GLY A 324 20.14 -6.38 0.01
CA GLY A 324 21.11 -7.23 -0.69
C GLY A 324 20.78 -7.53 -2.16
N GLU A 325 19.69 -7.00 -2.70
CA GLU A 325 19.36 -7.13 -4.13
C GLU A 325 19.83 -5.94 -4.98
N PRO A 326 20.27 -6.17 -6.23
CA PRO A 326 20.52 -5.12 -7.20
C PRO A 326 19.22 -4.39 -7.55
N GLY A 327 19.08 -3.12 -7.16
CA GLY A 327 17.90 -2.31 -7.47
C GLY A 327 16.97 -2.01 -6.30
N GLY A 328 17.42 -2.18 -5.05
CA GLY A 328 16.77 -1.53 -3.90
C GLY A 328 16.73 0.00 -4.04
N ILE A 329 16.14 0.70 -3.06
CA ILE A 329 15.96 2.17 -3.09
C ILE A 329 17.31 2.84 -3.44
N SER A 330 17.37 3.44 -4.61
CA SER A 330 18.60 4.04 -5.13
C SER A 330 18.88 5.34 -4.38
N GLU A 331 20.03 5.41 -3.71
CA GLU A 331 20.59 6.65 -3.18
C GLU A 331 21.29 7.49 -4.25
N LYS A 332 21.42 6.97 -5.48
CA LYS A 332 22.01 7.68 -6.61
C LYS A 332 20.95 8.44 -7.44
N VAL A 333 19.82 8.77 -6.82
CA VAL A 333 18.80 9.62 -7.43
C VAL A 333 19.14 11.10 -7.21
N PHE A 334 18.68 11.92 -8.13
CA PHE A 334 18.84 13.37 -8.15
C PHE A 334 17.50 14.00 -8.51
N PHE A 335 17.35 15.31 -8.34
CA PHE A 335 16.15 16.05 -8.76
C PHE A 335 16.55 17.33 -9.47
N GLY A 336 16.39 17.38 -10.79
CA GLY A 336 16.98 18.43 -11.62
C GLY A 336 18.51 18.46 -11.49
N ASP A 337 19.03 19.54 -10.91
CA ASP A 337 20.44 19.79 -10.61
C ASP A 337 20.82 19.50 -9.15
N ILE A 338 19.87 19.03 -8.33
CA ILE A 338 20.09 18.72 -6.91
C ILE A 338 20.52 17.27 -6.76
N HIS A 339 21.68 17.07 -6.13
CA HIS A 339 22.33 15.77 -5.91
C HIS A 339 22.45 15.39 -4.44
#